data_AF-A0A2E1VN18-F1
#
_entry.id   AF-A0A2E1VN18-F1
#
_cell.length_a   1.000
_cell.length_b   1.000
_cell.length_c   1.000
_cell.angle_alpha   90.00
_cell.angle_beta   90.00
_cell.angle_gamma   90.00
#
_symmetry.space_group_name_H-M   'P 1'
#
loop_
_entity.id
_entity.type
_entity.pdbx_description
1 polymer ?
#
loop_
_entity_poly.entity_id
_entity_poly.type
_entity_poly.pdbx_seq_one_letter_code
_entity_poly.pdbx_strand_id
1 'polypeptide(L)' 'MIDLYTWSTPNGRKVSIMLEECKLDYNLIPINIIKDEQF' A
#
# COMPACT_ATOMS: atom_id res chain seq x y z
N MET A 1 1.94 6.28 -12.98
CA MET A 1 0.84 5.59 -12.26
C MET A 1 1.51 4.68 -11.24
N ILE A 2 1.27 4.91 -9.95
CA ILE A 2 1.95 4.21 -8.85
C ILE A 2 1.11 3.00 -8.45
N ASP A 3 1.73 1.84 -8.25
CA ASP A 3 1.05 0.69 -7.67
C ASP A 3 1.50 0.52 -6.21
N LEU A 4 0.55 0.58 -5.28
CA LEU A 4 0.78 0.40 -3.84
C LEU A 4 0.38 -1.02 -3.43
N TYR A 5 1.37 -1.90 -3.36
CA TYR A 5 1.23 -3.22 -2.73
C TYR A 5 1.29 -3.05 -1.21
N THR A 6 0.20 -3.34 -0.49
CA THR A 6 0.13 -3.06 0.96
C THR A 6 -0.71 -4.07 1.74
N TRP A 7 -0.59 -4.04 3.06
CA TRP A 7 -1.39 -4.82 4.02
C TRP A 7 -1.79 -3.95 5.22
N SER A 8 -2.79 -4.37 5.99
CA SER A 8 -3.41 -3.57 7.08
C SER A 8 -2.55 -3.44 8.36
N THR A 9 -1.25 -3.21 8.21
CA THR A 9 -0.33 -2.92 9.32
C THR A 9 -0.19 -1.40 9.54
N PRO A 10 0.24 -0.94 10.73
CA PRO A 10 0.54 0.48 10.95
C PRO A 10 1.57 1.04 9.96
N ASN A 11 2.56 0.24 9.54
CA ASN A 11 3.55 0.65 8.54
C ASN A 11 2.97 0.67 7.12
N GLY A 12 2.11 -0.28 6.77
CA GLY A 12 1.46 -0.34 5.45
C GLY A 12 0.59 0.88 5.11
N ARG A 13 0.09 1.59 6.13
CA ARG A 13 -0.70 2.82 5.97
C ARG A 13 0.13 4.07 5.70
N LYS A 14 1.43 4.08 6.03
CA LYS A 14 2.26 5.30 5.92
C LYS A 14 2.36 5.80 4.48
N VAL A 15 2.50 4.87 3.54
CA VAL A 15 2.65 5.20 2.12
C VAL A 15 1.34 5.71 1.54
N SER A 16 0.20 5.08 1.85
CA SER A 16 -1.11 5.60 1.40
C SER A 16 -1.35 7.01 1.94
N ILE A 17 -1.06 7.28 3.22
CA ILE A 17 -1.17 8.64 3.78
C ILE A 17 -0.33 9.65 2.97
N MET A 18 0.94 9.33 2.68
CA MET A 18 1.78 10.22 1.88
C MET A 18 1.21 10.46 0.48
N LEU A 19 0.73 9.40 -0.19
CA LEU A 19 0.16 9.51 -1.53
C LEU A 19 -1.10 10.39 -1.55
N GLU A 20 -1.97 10.26 -0.55
CA GLU A 20 -3.15 11.13 -0.38
C GLU A 20 -2.74 12.59 -0.11
N GLU A 21 -1.83 12.84 0.84
CA GLU A 21 -1.37 14.20 1.20
C GLU A 21 -0.69 14.91 0.03
N CYS A 22 0.03 14.17 -0.82
CA CYS A 22 0.68 14.68 -2.02
C CYS A 22 -0.24 14.69 -3.26
N LYS A 23 -1.49 14.22 -3.16
CA LYS A 23 -2.44 14.10 -4.28
C LYS A 23 -1.85 13.34 -5.47
N LEU A 24 -1.15 12.24 -5.20
CA LEU A 24 -0.57 11.39 -6.22
C LEU A 24 -1.51 10.24 -6.54
N ASP A 25 -1.84 10.06 -7.83
CA ASP A 25 -2.68 8.94 -8.27
C ASP A 25 -1.95 7.60 -8.09
N TYR A 26 -2.65 6.64 -7.47
CA TYR A 26 -2.15 5.28 -7.27
C TYR A 26 -3.24 4.22 -7.34
N ASN A 27 -2.84 3.01 -7.69
CA ASN A 27 -3.66 1.81 -7.57
C ASN A 27 -3.33 1.11 -6.25
N LEU A 28 -4.34 0.75 -5.48
CA LEU A 28 -4.15 -0.02 -4.24
C LEU A 28 -4.26 -1.52 -4.53
N ILE A 29 -3.20 -2.26 -4.21
CA ILE A 29 -3.12 -3.71 -4.40
C ILE A 29 -2.90 -4.35 -3.02
N PRO A 30 -3.92 -4.99 -2.42
CA PRO A 30 -3.72 -5.66 -1.15
C PRO A 30 -2.89 -6.94 -1.34
N ILE A 31 -1.91 -7.18 -0.46
CA ILE A 31 -1.14 -8.44 -0.39
C ILE A 31 -1.23 -9.06 1.00
N ASN A 32 -1.67 -10.31 1.08
CA ASN A 32 -1.82 -11.02 2.34
C ASN A 32 -0.49 -11.57 2.84
N ILE A 33 0.16 -10.82 3.72
CA ILE A 33 1.44 -11.21 4.31
C ILE A 33 1.36 -12.44 5.23
N ILE A 34 0.16 -12.85 5.67
CA ILE A 34 -0.04 -14.07 6.45
C ILE A 34 0.01 -15.31 5.53
N LYS A 35 -0.18 -15.11 4.22
CA LYS A 35 -0.14 -16.15 3.18
C LYS A 35 1.13 -16.11 2.34
N ASP A 36 2.12 -15.33 2.75
CA ASP A 36 3.40 -15.20 2.04
C ASP A 36 3.28 -14.59 0.62
N GLU A 37 2.22 -13.82 0.35
CA GLU A 37 1.98 -13.20 -0.97
C GLU A 37 2.98 -12.09 -1.34
N GLN A 38 3.90 -11.75 -0.43
CA GLN A 38 4.99 -10.79 -0.68
C GLN A 38 6.23 -11.40 -1.37
N PHE A 39 6.26 -12.71 -1.57
CA PHE A 39 7.37 -13.44 -2.21
C PHE A 39 6.92 -14.22 -3.44
#